data_AF-A0AA37WEA2-F1
#
_entry.id   AF-A0AA37WEA2-F1
#
_cell.length_a   1.000
_cell.length_b   1.000
_cell.length_c   1.000
_cell.angle_alpha   90.00
_cell.angle_beta   90.00
_cell.angle_gamma   90.00
#
_symmetry.space_group_name_H-M   'P 1'
#
loop_
_entity.id
_entity.type
_entity.pdbx_description
1 polymer ?
#
loop_
_entity_poly.entity_id
_entity_poly.type
_entity_poly.pdbx_seq_one_letter_code
_entity_poly.pdbx_strand_id
1 'polypeptide(L)'
;MNNQTFKAKIKGVLLWTMFTLSCCVLNGQISLTYPLTSNLEESQGEHQDLKPLFNGDDESGYFDAFTVPTTTCPSNFDVNGYHFYDNAGLRFENDGFITCEYTVKFTFHIKEFSGPQGWVRVLSFDPDDDTGIYIKLTNQPTSGSLEFYPNGIVGDVDFFNGIDLYQLVITRTCAGLVDIYVNGEYFASYDDSSSPIYLVQPSYDVIDFFQDDTQVANEASPGWVKNIVISDFASDLAFVEEEWDEFCEVLQETDCNGVMGGTAVTDECGVCLELNDPDFNQSCVDCAGVPNGTAIIDDCGDCNTPDGPDFNQSCADCAGTPNGTAVIDECGVCLLPNDPNFNKSCDDCAGVMNGQSVIDECGICLLPNDPDFNQSCADCAGTPNGSAVIDECGECLLPSDPDFNQSCADCAGTPNGLAVIDECGVCLLPDDVNFNQSCLDCNGVINGTSVVDECGYCLEPGDPNFNKSCSTEFFFPSVFSPNQDGQNDYFEVFKSSDTPASIKVYKIFNLWGELIHESKNFEFGDTDRFWDGSWDGISLNSGVYVYYVEILFENETVKSYSGDVFIAN
;
A
#
# COMPACT_ATOMS: atom_id res chain seq x y z
N MET A 1 12.19 -97.40 23.44
CA MET A 1 13.66 -97.28 23.49
C MET A 1 14.09 -96.63 22.20
N ASN A 2 14.61 -95.41 22.31
CA ASN A 2 14.86 -94.47 21.22
C ASN A 2 15.96 -94.96 20.27
N ASN A 3 15.72 -94.77 18.98
CA ASN A 3 16.74 -94.83 17.94
C ASN A 3 16.98 -93.38 17.49
N GLN A 4 18.12 -92.80 17.86
CA GLN A 4 18.56 -91.51 17.37
C GLN A 4 19.50 -91.73 16.18
N THR A 5 19.13 -91.18 15.02
CA THR A 5 20.08 -90.86 13.96
C THR A 5 19.94 -89.38 13.64
N PHE A 6 21.02 -88.67 13.96
CA PHE A 6 21.25 -87.25 13.70
C PHE A 6 21.13 -86.92 12.21
N LYS A 7 20.26 -85.96 11.85
CA LYS A 7 20.41 -85.13 10.65
C LYS A 7 20.85 -83.75 11.09
N ALA A 8 21.99 -83.31 10.57
CA ALA A 8 22.58 -82.01 10.87
C ALA A 8 21.77 -80.88 10.21
N LYS A 9 21.29 -79.93 11.02
CA LYS A 9 20.82 -78.62 10.57
C LYS A 9 22.03 -77.75 10.25
N ILE A 10 22.25 -77.43 8.98
CA ILE A 10 23.14 -76.35 8.58
C ILE A 10 22.34 -75.05 8.75
N LYS A 11 22.74 -74.23 9.72
CA LYS A 11 22.24 -72.85 9.87
C LYS A 11 22.90 -72.00 8.79
N GLY A 12 22.10 -71.54 7.82
CA GLY A 12 22.49 -70.47 6.90
C GLY A 12 22.64 -69.17 7.67
N VAL A 13 23.84 -68.60 7.59
CA VAL A 13 24.20 -67.27 8.10
C VAL A 13 23.72 -66.25 7.07
N LEU A 14 22.91 -65.27 7.48
CA LEU A 14 22.62 -64.08 6.70
C LEU A 14 23.95 -63.38 6.36
N LEU A 15 24.35 -63.45 5.10
CA LEU A 15 25.45 -62.66 4.57
C LEU A 15 24.84 -61.57 3.69
N TRP A 16 24.79 -60.35 4.23
CA TRP A 16 24.45 -59.14 3.48
C TRP A 16 25.58 -58.88 2.47
N THR A 17 25.42 -59.32 1.23
CA THR A 17 26.30 -58.93 0.12
C THR A 17 25.65 -57.82 -0.68
N MET A 18 26.12 -56.59 -0.48
CA MET A 18 25.97 -55.50 -1.45
C MET A 18 26.56 -55.95 -2.79
N PHE A 19 25.71 -56.15 -3.79
CA PHE A 19 26.13 -56.24 -5.19
C PHE A 19 26.10 -54.84 -5.80
N THR A 20 27.27 -54.32 -6.11
CA THR A 20 27.46 -53.12 -6.91
C THR A 20 27.07 -53.39 -8.36
N LEU A 21 26.16 -52.56 -8.87
CA LEU A 21 25.75 -52.43 -10.27
C LEU A 21 26.94 -52.54 -11.25
N SER A 22 26.89 -53.53 -12.14
CA SER A 22 27.52 -53.46 -13.45
C SER A 22 26.41 -53.61 -14.49
N CYS A 23 26.06 -52.48 -15.10
CA CYS A 23 25.08 -52.35 -16.17
C CYS A 23 25.52 -53.18 -17.39
N CYS A 24 24.90 -54.34 -17.56
CA CYS A 24 24.64 -54.94 -18.86
C CYS A 24 23.13 -54.84 -19.07
N VAL A 25 22.71 -54.16 -20.13
CA VAL A 25 21.32 -54.14 -20.58
C VAL A 25 21.00 -55.55 -21.09
N LEU A 26 20.47 -56.39 -20.21
CA LEU A 26 19.77 -57.63 -20.53
C LEU A 26 18.27 -57.28 -20.56
N ASN A 27 17.52 -57.82 -21.52
CA ASN A 27 16.05 -57.81 -21.47
C ASN A 27 15.64 -58.29 -20.06
N GLY A 28 15.11 -57.37 -19.25
CA GLY A 28 14.65 -57.70 -17.91
C GLY A 28 13.37 -58.50 -18.07
N GLN A 29 13.38 -59.73 -17.56
CA GLN A 29 12.16 -60.48 -17.33
C GLN A 29 11.34 -59.73 -16.27
N ILE A 30 10.08 -59.44 -16.56
CA ILE A 30 9.19 -58.66 -15.71
C ILE A 30 7.95 -59.51 -15.39
N SER A 31 7.51 -59.45 -14.14
CA SER A 31 6.28 -60.07 -13.66
C SER A 31 5.43 -59.02 -12.96
N LEU A 32 4.20 -58.83 -13.45
CA LEU A 32 3.18 -58.00 -12.83
C LEU A 32 2.39 -58.84 -11.84
N THR A 33 2.25 -58.37 -10.61
CA THR A 33 1.60 -59.13 -9.54
C THR A 33 0.39 -58.39 -8.99
N TYR A 34 -0.76 -59.07 -9.00
CA TYR A 34 -2.03 -58.60 -8.48
C TYR A 34 -2.44 -59.50 -7.30
N PRO A 35 -2.18 -59.10 -6.04
CA PRO A 35 -2.42 -59.95 -4.86
C PRO A 35 -3.91 -60.16 -4.57
N LEU A 36 -4.75 -59.21 -4.98
CA LEU A 36 -6.20 -59.22 -4.78
C LEU A 36 -6.62 -59.35 -3.30
N THR A 37 -5.84 -58.79 -2.38
CA THR A 37 -6.15 -58.80 -0.94
C THR A 37 -7.31 -57.89 -0.58
N SER A 38 -7.32 -56.68 -1.14
CA SER A 38 -8.31 -55.65 -0.84
C SER A 38 -8.58 -54.68 -1.99
N ASN A 39 -7.82 -54.76 -3.08
CA ASN A 39 -7.95 -53.91 -4.26
C ASN A 39 -7.50 -54.67 -5.53
N LEU A 40 -7.64 -54.02 -6.69
CA LEU A 40 -7.28 -54.57 -8.00
C LEU A 40 -5.92 -54.04 -8.50
N GLU A 41 -5.12 -53.46 -7.61
CA GLU A 41 -3.90 -52.73 -7.96
C GLU A 41 -2.73 -53.67 -8.29
N GLU A 42 -1.86 -53.23 -9.19
CA GLU A 42 -0.57 -53.87 -9.43
C GLU A 42 0.41 -53.56 -8.29
N SER A 43 1.11 -54.57 -7.77
CA SER A 43 1.91 -54.49 -6.54
C SER A 43 3.04 -53.46 -6.57
N GLN A 44 3.64 -53.20 -7.74
CA GLN A 44 4.71 -52.21 -7.90
C GLN A 44 4.21 -50.88 -8.48
N GLY A 45 2.94 -50.79 -8.90
CA GLY A 45 2.37 -49.65 -9.62
C GLY A 45 3.07 -49.36 -10.95
N GLU A 46 3.74 -50.35 -11.54
CA GLU A 46 4.50 -50.18 -12.79
C GLU A 46 3.63 -50.39 -14.03
N HIS A 47 2.44 -50.97 -13.84
CA HIS A 47 1.48 -51.26 -14.89
C HIS A 47 0.06 -50.87 -14.46
N GLN A 48 -0.87 -50.80 -15.41
CA GLN A 48 -2.28 -50.56 -15.13
C GLN A 48 -2.88 -51.65 -14.22
N ASP A 49 -3.80 -51.22 -13.36
CA ASP A 49 -4.61 -52.07 -12.49
C ASP A 49 -5.55 -52.97 -13.29
N LEU A 50 -5.96 -54.10 -12.71
CA LEU A 50 -6.98 -54.95 -13.32
C LEU A 50 -8.32 -54.21 -13.37
N LYS A 51 -9.02 -54.33 -14.49
CA LYS A 51 -10.36 -53.72 -14.65
C LYS A 51 -11.45 -54.71 -14.28
N PRO A 52 -12.41 -54.33 -13.42
CA PRO A 52 -13.56 -55.18 -13.17
C PRO A 52 -14.43 -55.26 -14.42
N LEU A 53 -14.83 -56.48 -14.75
CA LEU A 53 -15.79 -56.76 -15.80
C LEU A 53 -17.16 -57.01 -15.19
N PHE A 54 -18.15 -56.26 -15.64
CA PHE A 54 -19.51 -56.28 -15.08
C PHE A 54 -20.39 -57.22 -15.89
N ASN A 55 -21.28 -57.92 -15.18
CA ASN A 55 -22.32 -58.74 -15.79
C ASN A 55 -23.53 -57.88 -16.23
N GLY A 56 -24.59 -58.54 -16.72
CA GLY A 56 -25.80 -57.87 -17.19
C GLY A 56 -26.61 -57.11 -16.13
N ASP A 57 -26.33 -57.35 -14.84
CA ASP A 57 -26.97 -56.72 -13.68
C ASP A 57 -26.12 -55.58 -13.07
N ASP A 58 -25.03 -55.17 -13.76
CA ASP A 58 -24.06 -54.17 -13.29
C ASP A 58 -23.31 -54.59 -12.02
N GLU A 59 -23.09 -55.90 -11.87
CA GLU A 59 -22.32 -56.51 -10.79
C GLU A 59 -21.00 -57.07 -11.34
N SER A 60 -19.88 -56.80 -10.65
CA SER A 60 -18.56 -57.38 -11.00
C SER A 60 -18.09 -58.36 -9.93
N GLY A 61 -17.98 -57.89 -8.69
CA GLY A 61 -17.48 -58.68 -7.58
C GLY A 61 -17.22 -57.87 -6.30
N TYR A 62 -16.66 -58.54 -5.30
CA TYR A 62 -16.30 -57.95 -4.00
C TYR A 62 -15.14 -58.71 -3.36
N PHE A 63 -14.42 -58.08 -2.43
CA PHE A 63 -13.36 -58.74 -1.67
C PHE A 63 -13.94 -59.41 -0.42
N ASP A 64 -13.68 -60.70 -0.25
CA ASP A 64 -14.07 -61.48 0.93
C ASP A 64 -13.16 -62.70 1.09
N ALA A 65 -13.25 -63.34 2.25
CA ALA A 65 -12.42 -64.47 2.62
C ALA A 65 -12.95 -65.80 2.05
N PHE A 66 -12.04 -66.59 1.48
CA PHE A 66 -12.29 -67.98 1.09
C PHE A 66 -11.62 -68.94 2.09
N THR A 67 -12.39 -69.89 2.62
CA THR A 67 -11.84 -70.95 3.46
C THR A 67 -11.16 -72.01 2.60
N VAL A 68 -9.82 -72.02 2.60
CA VAL A 68 -9.02 -73.01 1.89
C VAL A 68 -9.27 -74.41 2.48
N PRO A 69 -9.69 -75.40 1.67
CA PRO A 69 -10.03 -76.71 2.19
C PRO A 69 -8.79 -77.58 2.43
N THR A 70 -8.91 -78.55 3.36
CA THR A 70 -7.84 -79.54 3.64
C THR A 70 -7.46 -80.43 2.46
N THR A 71 -8.27 -80.42 1.41
CA THR A 71 -8.01 -81.12 0.14
C THR A 71 -6.99 -80.36 -0.72
N THR A 72 -6.88 -79.04 -0.57
CA THR A 72 -5.84 -78.21 -1.21
C THR A 72 -4.61 -78.04 -0.31
N CYS A 73 -4.80 -77.66 0.96
CA CYS A 73 -3.69 -77.38 1.89
C CYS A 73 -3.73 -78.26 3.16
N PRO A 74 -2.63 -78.42 3.93
CA PRO A 74 -2.60 -79.31 5.09
C PRO A 74 -3.57 -78.96 6.24
N SER A 75 -4.07 -77.73 6.28
CA SER A 75 -5.01 -77.22 7.27
C SER A 75 -6.02 -76.26 6.64
N ASN A 76 -7.20 -76.13 7.25
CA ASN A 76 -8.15 -75.08 6.86
C ASN A 76 -7.70 -73.73 7.40
N PHE A 77 -7.74 -72.71 6.55
CA PHE A 77 -7.52 -71.30 6.91
C PHE A 77 -8.28 -70.42 5.92
N ASP A 78 -8.57 -69.19 6.34
CA ASP A 78 -9.25 -68.21 5.51
C ASP A 78 -8.21 -67.34 4.79
N VAL A 79 -8.44 -67.06 3.51
CA VAL A 79 -7.60 -66.18 2.70
C VAL A 79 -8.46 -65.18 1.94
N ASN A 80 -8.12 -63.89 2.01
CA ASN A 80 -8.85 -62.84 1.29
C ASN A 80 -8.54 -62.88 -0.20
N GLY A 81 -9.57 -62.70 -1.02
CA GLY A 81 -9.45 -62.61 -2.48
C GLY A 81 -10.65 -61.93 -3.10
N TYR A 82 -10.71 -61.94 -4.43
CA TYR A 82 -11.80 -61.33 -5.19
C TYR A 82 -12.87 -62.37 -5.55
N HIS A 83 -14.07 -62.21 -5.01
CA HIS A 83 -15.26 -62.93 -5.46
C HIS A 83 -15.85 -62.26 -6.69
N PHE A 84 -16.07 -63.03 -7.75
CA PHE A 84 -16.75 -62.55 -8.95
C PHE A 84 -18.12 -63.22 -9.11
N TYR A 85 -19.08 -62.44 -9.59
CA TYR A 85 -20.43 -62.91 -9.87
C TYR A 85 -20.50 -63.71 -11.18
N ASP A 86 -21.65 -64.32 -11.44
CA ASP A 86 -21.92 -64.99 -12.70
C ASP A 86 -21.82 -64.00 -13.87
N ASN A 87 -21.19 -64.41 -14.98
CA ASN A 87 -20.86 -63.56 -16.14
C ASN A 87 -20.09 -62.27 -15.83
N ALA A 88 -19.45 -62.20 -14.67
CA ALA A 88 -18.52 -61.13 -14.32
C ALA A 88 -17.08 -61.64 -14.38
N GLY A 89 -16.11 -60.76 -14.14
CA GLY A 89 -14.71 -61.14 -14.19
C GLY A 89 -13.74 -60.00 -13.97
N LEU A 90 -12.51 -60.21 -14.41
CA LEU A 90 -11.44 -59.21 -14.40
C LEU A 90 -10.79 -59.15 -15.77
N ARG A 91 -10.32 -57.97 -16.16
CA ARG A 91 -9.59 -57.74 -17.41
C ARG A 91 -8.19 -57.22 -17.12
N PHE A 92 -7.22 -57.88 -17.74
CA PHE A 92 -5.89 -57.34 -17.92
C PHE A 92 -5.80 -56.66 -19.28
N GLU A 93 -5.37 -55.41 -19.31
CA GLU A 93 -5.05 -54.70 -20.55
C GLU A 93 -3.57 -54.89 -20.84
N ASN A 94 -3.22 -55.39 -22.02
CA ASN A 94 -1.85 -55.78 -22.29
C ASN A 94 -0.92 -54.58 -22.53
N ASP A 95 -1.38 -53.57 -23.27
CA ASP A 95 -0.62 -52.33 -23.58
C ASP A 95 0.83 -52.59 -24.04
N GLY A 96 1.02 -53.66 -24.80
CA GLY A 96 2.32 -54.09 -25.32
C GLY A 96 3.25 -54.82 -24.32
N PHE A 97 2.76 -55.21 -23.14
CA PHE A 97 3.53 -55.97 -22.15
C PHE A 97 3.89 -57.38 -22.66
N ILE A 98 2.88 -58.16 -23.03
CA ILE A 98 3.03 -59.46 -23.72
C ILE A 98 3.19 -59.20 -25.21
N THR A 99 4.21 -59.82 -25.80
CA THR A 99 4.51 -59.67 -27.23
C THR A 99 4.42 -61.01 -27.98
N CYS A 100 5.12 -62.04 -27.52
CA CYS A 100 5.02 -63.39 -28.08
C CYS A 100 5.19 -64.52 -27.07
N GLU A 101 5.78 -64.25 -25.90
CA GLU A 101 5.85 -65.22 -24.81
C GLU A 101 5.31 -64.60 -23.52
N TYR A 102 4.80 -65.44 -22.64
CA TYR A 102 4.27 -65.03 -21.35
C TYR A 102 4.12 -66.20 -20.37
N THR A 103 3.87 -65.84 -19.12
CA THR A 103 3.31 -66.72 -18.09
C THR A 103 2.11 -66.04 -17.44
N VAL A 104 0.95 -66.70 -17.45
CA VAL A 104 -0.25 -66.29 -16.70
C VAL A 104 -0.47 -67.30 -15.59
N LYS A 105 -0.39 -66.84 -14.34
CA LYS A 105 -0.60 -67.63 -13.13
C LYS A 105 -1.74 -67.01 -12.33
N PHE A 106 -2.62 -67.82 -11.78
CA PHE A 106 -3.61 -67.36 -10.81
C PHE A 106 -4.14 -68.51 -9.98
N THR A 107 -4.64 -68.18 -8.79
CA THR A 107 -5.28 -69.13 -7.88
C THR A 107 -6.77 -68.88 -7.87
N PHE A 108 -7.58 -69.90 -8.12
CA PHE A 108 -9.01 -69.72 -8.28
C PHE A 108 -9.85 -70.90 -7.77
N HIS A 109 -11.12 -70.58 -7.55
CA HIS A 109 -12.18 -71.51 -7.20
C HIS A 109 -13.44 -71.15 -7.98
N ILE A 110 -14.09 -72.14 -8.58
CA ILE A 110 -15.40 -71.97 -9.21
C ILE A 110 -16.45 -72.51 -8.24
N LYS A 111 -17.37 -71.65 -7.84
CA LYS A 111 -18.37 -71.96 -6.81
C LYS A 111 -19.43 -72.92 -7.31
N GLU A 112 -19.90 -72.69 -8.54
CA GLU A 112 -20.99 -73.45 -9.15
C GLU A 112 -20.57 -73.86 -10.56
N PHE A 113 -20.57 -75.16 -10.83
CA PHE A 113 -20.31 -75.69 -12.17
C PHE A 113 -21.63 -75.80 -12.93
N SER A 114 -22.18 -74.65 -13.31
CA SER A 114 -23.53 -74.54 -13.86
C SER A 114 -23.60 -73.67 -15.12
N GLY A 115 -22.74 -73.89 -16.09
CA GLY A 115 -22.84 -73.27 -17.41
C GLY A 115 -23.86 -73.97 -18.33
N PRO A 116 -24.59 -73.25 -19.21
CA PRO A 116 -25.43 -73.83 -20.24
C PRO A 116 -24.56 -74.65 -21.18
N GLN A 117 -25.08 -75.81 -21.59
CA GLN A 117 -24.38 -76.81 -22.41
C GLN A 117 -23.12 -77.44 -21.79
N GLY A 118 -22.63 -76.94 -20.65
CA GLY A 118 -21.58 -77.55 -19.85
C GLY A 118 -20.19 -76.99 -20.03
N TRP A 119 -20.07 -75.70 -20.30
CA TRP A 119 -18.81 -74.97 -20.34
C TRP A 119 -18.78 -73.89 -19.25
N VAL A 120 -17.64 -73.78 -18.57
CA VAL A 120 -17.34 -72.67 -17.65
C VAL A 120 -16.04 -72.03 -18.10
N ARG A 121 -16.09 -70.80 -18.60
CA ARG A 121 -14.94 -70.06 -19.11
C ARG A 121 -14.04 -69.62 -17.97
N VAL A 122 -12.74 -69.79 -18.14
CA VAL A 122 -11.71 -69.45 -17.16
C VAL A 122 -10.85 -68.31 -17.68
N LEU A 123 -10.42 -68.39 -18.94
CA LEU A 123 -9.53 -67.39 -19.54
C LEU A 123 -9.87 -67.19 -21.02
N SER A 124 -9.89 -65.94 -21.48
CA SER A 124 -10.00 -65.58 -22.90
C SER A 124 -8.92 -64.57 -23.33
N PHE A 125 -8.47 -64.71 -24.57
CA PHE A 125 -7.58 -63.76 -25.26
C PHE A 125 -8.31 -62.96 -26.36
N ASP A 126 -9.57 -63.29 -26.60
CA ASP A 126 -10.48 -62.62 -27.54
C ASP A 126 -11.86 -62.48 -26.87
N PRO A 127 -12.26 -61.28 -26.44
CA PRO A 127 -13.51 -61.08 -25.73
C PRO A 127 -14.77 -61.25 -26.61
N ASP A 128 -14.60 -61.31 -27.93
CA ASP A 128 -15.72 -61.38 -28.89
C ASP A 128 -15.89 -62.79 -29.51
N ASP A 129 -15.06 -63.77 -29.13
CA ASP A 129 -15.04 -65.13 -29.69
C ASP A 129 -15.05 -66.22 -28.60
N ASP A 130 -15.52 -67.41 -28.97
CA ASP A 130 -15.59 -68.61 -28.11
C ASP A 130 -14.19 -69.24 -27.90
N THR A 131 -13.13 -68.62 -28.42
CA THR A 131 -11.79 -69.18 -28.35
C THR A 131 -11.16 -68.87 -26.99
N GLY A 132 -10.91 -69.90 -26.20
CA GLY A 132 -10.40 -69.71 -24.85
C GLY A 132 -10.16 -71.01 -24.09
N ILE A 133 -10.04 -70.84 -22.77
CA ILE A 133 -9.78 -71.91 -21.82
C ILE A 133 -11.01 -72.06 -20.93
N TYR A 134 -11.53 -73.27 -20.89
CA TYR A 134 -12.77 -73.63 -20.23
C TYR A 134 -12.57 -74.81 -19.29
N ILE A 135 -13.46 -74.93 -18.31
CA ILE A 135 -13.73 -76.19 -17.63
C ILE A 135 -15.00 -76.77 -18.25
N LYS A 136 -14.82 -77.87 -18.99
CA LYS A 136 -15.89 -78.62 -19.64
C LYS A 136 -16.47 -79.67 -18.71
N LEU A 137 -17.77 -79.61 -18.48
CA LEU A 137 -18.49 -80.44 -17.53
C LEU A 137 -18.80 -81.82 -18.11
N THR A 138 -17.98 -82.80 -17.72
CA THR A 138 -18.09 -84.20 -18.12
C THR A 138 -19.06 -84.99 -17.25
N ASN A 139 -19.17 -84.67 -15.96
CA ASN A 139 -20.15 -85.21 -15.02
C ASN A 139 -20.96 -84.07 -14.35
N GLN A 140 -21.86 -83.47 -15.12
CA GLN A 140 -22.76 -82.42 -14.66
C GLN A 140 -23.50 -82.80 -13.34
N PRO A 141 -23.48 -81.96 -12.29
CA PRO A 141 -22.80 -80.65 -12.13
C PRO A 141 -21.57 -80.72 -11.19
N THR A 142 -20.96 -81.89 -10.98
CA THR A 142 -20.02 -82.08 -9.85
C THR A 142 -18.56 -81.88 -10.21
N SER A 143 -18.19 -82.10 -11.48
CA SER A 143 -16.80 -82.04 -11.92
C SER A 143 -16.67 -81.71 -13.40
N GLY A 144 -15.49 -81.20 -13.78
CA GLY A 144 -15.16 -80.87 -15.17
C GLY A 144 -13.70 -81.12 -15.52
N SER A 145 -13.43 -81.07 -16.82
CA SER A 145 -12.11 -81.29 -17.43
C SER A 145 -11.64 -79.99 -18.09
N LEU A 146 -10.35 -79.69 -18.04
CA LEU A 146 -9.81 -78.51 -18.72
C LEU A 146 -9.93 -78.68 -20.23
N GLU A 147 -10.51 -77.71 -20.92
CA GLU A 147 -10.64 -77.69 -22.37
C GLU A 147 -10.05 -76.40 -22.92
N PHE A 148 -9.17 -76.55 -23.90
CA PHE A 148 -8.64 -75.47 -24.71
C PHE A 148 -9.48 -75.45 -25.97
N TYR A 149 -10.52 -74.63 -26.06
CA TYR A 149 -11.37 -74.60 -27.25
C TYR A 149 -10.68 -73.79 -28.36
N PRO A 150 -10.71 -74.24 -29.63
CA PRO A 150 -11.43 -75.41 -30.19
C PRO A 150 -10.62 -76.72 -30.20
N ASN A 151 -9.52 -76.80 -29.48
CA ASN A 151 -8.56 -77.92 -29.49
C ASN A 151 -8.95 -79.13 -28.64
N GLY A 152 -9.90 -78.97 -27.72
CA GLY A 152 -10.50 -80.05 -26.95
C GLY A 152 -9.95 -80.20 -25.54
N ILE A 153 -10.37 -81.27 -24.87
CA ILE A 153 -10.00 -81.59 -23.49
C ILE A 153 -8.51 -81.94 -23.38
N VAL A 154 -7.86 -81.41 -22.36
CA VAL A 154 -6.45 -81.63 -22.03
C VAL A 154 -6.28 -82.13 -20.59
N GLY A 155 -5.23 -82.92 -20.37
CA GLY A 155 -4.89 -83.48 -19.06
C GLY A 155 -5.92 -84.47 -18.51
N ASP A 156 -6.07 -84.47 -17.19
CA ASP A 156 -6.96 -85.39 -16.48
C ASP A 156 -8.44 -85.00 -16.62
N VAL A 157 -9.28 -86.01 -16.82
CA VAL A 157 -10.74 -85.85 -16.91
C VAL A 157 -11.37 -85.73 -15.52
N ASP A 158 -12.39 -84.88 -15.39
CA ASP A 158 -13.11 -84.64 -14.14
C ASP A 158 -12.20 -84.18 -12.97
N PHE A 159 -11.10 -83.51 -13.27
CA PHE A 159 -10.13 -83.03 -12.28
C PHE A 159 -10.68 -81.87 -11.42
N PHE A 160 -11.39 -80.93 -12.04
CA PHE A 160 -11.90 -79.73 -11.37
C PHE A 160 -13.24 -80.00 -10.70
N ASN A 161 -13.45 -79.50 -9.48
CA ASN A 161 -14.66 -79.65 -8.69
C ASN A 161 -14.96 -78.37 -7.88
N GLY A 162 -16.20 -78.23 -7.41
CA GLY A 162 -16.68 -77.01 -6.73
C GLY A 162 -16.33 -76.93 -5.24
N ILE A 163 -15.26 -77.60 -4.80
CA ILE A 163 -14.80 -77.61 -3.41
C ILE A 163 -13.37 -77.09 -3.34
N ASP A 164 -12.47 -77.63 -4.17
CA ASP A 164 -11.04 -77.36 -4.07
C ASP A 164 -10.66 -75.98 -4.63
N LEU A 165 -9.51 -75.51 -4.17
CA LEU A 165 -8.80 -74.34 -4.70
C LEU A 165 -7.66 -74.82 -5.60
N TYR A 166 -7.51 -74.19 -6.77
CA TYR A 166 -6.55 -74.59 -7.79
C TYR A 166 -5.58 -73.45 -8.12
N GLN A 167 -4.33 -73.77 -8.40
CA GLN A 167 -3.41 -72.87 -9.10
C GLN A 167 -3.30 -73.33 -10.56
N LEU A 168 -3.63 -72.44 -11.49
CA LEU A 168 -3.42 -72.65 -12.92
C LEU A 168 -2.27 -71.76 -13.37
N VAL A 169 -1.28 -72.36 -14.03
CA VAL A 169 -0.16 -71.66 -14.68
C VAL A 169 -0.16 -72.03 -16.16
N ILE A 170 -0.24 -71.02 -17.01
CA ILE A 170 -0.18 -71.18 -18.47
C ILE A 170 1.04 -70.41 -18.94
N THR A 171 1.94 -71.10 -19.60
CA THR A 171 3.13 -70.50 -20.19
C THR A 171 3.05 -70.64 -21.70
N ARG A 172 3.46 -69.61 -22.44
CA ARG A 172 3.54 -69.67 -23.89
C ARG A 172 4.89 -69.15 -24.34
N THR A 173 5.57 -69.88 -25.22
CA THR A 173 6.82 -69.43 -25.84
C THR A 173 6.55 -68.72 -27.18
N CYS A 174 7.50 -67.92 -27.66
CA CYS A 174 7.39 -67.30 -29.00
C CYS A 174 7.37 -68.32 -30.15
N ALA A 175 7.74 -69.58 -29.90
CA ALA A 175 7.60 -70.68 -30.85
C ALA A 175 6.16 -71.21 -30.96
N GLY A 176 5.24 -70.77 -30.09
CA GLY A 176 3.84 -71.22 -30.05
C GLY A 176 3.60 -72.45 -29.17
N LEU A 177 4.61 -72.90 -28.41
CA LEU A 177 4.40 -73.94 -27.41
C LEU A 177 3.70 -73.35 -26.19
N VAL A 178 2.54 -73.88 -25.83
CA VAL A 178 1.72 -73.52 -24.67
C VAL A 178 1.76 -74.67 -23.67
N ASP A 179 2.49 -74.50 -22.57
CA ASP A 179 2.57 -75.49 -21.49
C ASP A 179 1.65 -75.09 -20.33
N ILE A 180 0.97 -76.08 -19.78
CA ILE A 180 -0.10 -75.92 -18.79
C ILE A 180 0.29 -76.70 -17.55
N TYR A 181 0.25 -76.02 -16.41
CA TYR A 181 0.53 -76.60 -15.11
C TYR A 181 -0.65 -76.36 -14.19
N VAL A 182 -1.02 -77.38 -13.43
CA VAL A 182 -2.10 -77.31 -12.45
C VAL A 182 -1.56 -77.84 -11.14
N ASN A 183 -1.68 -77.05 -10.07
CA ASN A 183 -1.21 -77.40 -8.74
C ASN A 183 0.27 -77.81 -8.73
N GLY A 184 1.13 -77.02 -9.39
CA GLY A 184 2.57 -77.27 -9.48
C GLY A 184 3.00 -78.38 -10.44
N GLU A 185 2.08 -79.21 -10.92
CA GLU A 185 2.39 -80.33 -11.80
C GLU A 185 2.16 -79.99 -13.28
N TYR A 186 3.03 -80.50 -14.15
CA TYR A 186 2.80 -80.45 -15.59
C TYR A 186 1.51 -81.21 -15.95
N PHE A 187 0.57 -80.51 -16.57
CA PHE A 187 -0.77 -81.02 -16.87
C PHE A 187 -0.94 -81.37 -18.35
N ALA A 188 -0.55 -80.47 -19.24
CA ALA A 188 -0.64 -80.65 -20.69
C ALA A 188 0.24 -79.67 -21.47
N SER A 189 0.37 -79.90 -22.77
CA SER A 189 1.03 -78.97 -23.70
C SER A 189 0.28 -78.94 -25.03
N TYR A 190 0.26 -77.77 -25.66
CA TYR A 190 -0.37 -77.50 -26.94
C TYR A 190 0.55 -76.67 -27.83
N ASP A 191 0.43 -76.84 -29.15
CA ASP A 191 1.20 -76.07 -30.14
C ASP A 191 0.25 -75.18 -30.95
N ASP A 192 0.27 -73.88 -30.66
CA ASP A 192 -0.52 -72.86 -31.33
C ASP A 192 0.27 -72.10 -32.42
N SER A 193 1.47 -72.58 -32.80
CA SER A 193 2.37 -71.89 -33.73
C SER A 193 1.75 -71.61 -35.10
N SER A 194 0.78 -72.44 -35.51
CA SER A 194 0.05 -72.29 -36.77
C SER A 194 -1.14 -71.31 -36.70
N SER A 195 -1.66 -71.08 -35.49
CA SER A 195 -2.80 -70.20 -35.22
C SER A 195 -2.70 -69.73 -33.75
N PRO A 196 -2.08 -68.57 -33.48
CA PRO A 196 -1.71 -68.14 -32.13
C PRO A 196 -2.91 -67.57 -31.36
N ILE A 197 -3.87 -68.44 -31.07
CA ILE A 197 -5.16 -68.08 -30.46
C ILE A 197 -5.06 -67.89 -28.95
N TYR A 198 -4.01 -68.42 -28.32
CA TYR A 198 -3.70 -68.19 -26.90
C TYR A 198 -2.62 -67.11 -26.79
N LEU A 199 -2.70 -66.08 -27.64
CA LEU A 199 -1.84 -64.91 -27.59
C LEU A 199 -2.76 -63.69 -27.73
N VAL A 200 -2.45 -62.64 -26.97
CA VAL A 200 -3.15 -61.36 -27.07
C VAL A 200 -3.12 -60.85 -28.53
N GLN A 201 -4.30 -60.55 -29.07
CA GLN A 201 -4.45 -60.10 -30.46
C GLN A 201 -4.39 -58.56 -30.54
N PRO A 202 -3.74 -57.97 -31.55
CA PRO A 202 -3.61 -56.51 -31.65
C PRO A 202 -4.93 -55.72 -31.74
N SER A 203 -6.05 -56.39 -32.06
CA SER A 203 -7.38 -55.78 -32.13
C SER A 203 -8.02 -55.53 -30.77
N TYR A 204 -7.69 -56.37 -29.79
CA TYR A 204 -8.31 -56.38 -28.46
C TYR A 204 -7.28 -56.08 -27.37
N ASP A 205 -6.10 -56.70 -27.47
CA ASP A 205 -4.94 -56.51 -26.61
C ASP A 205 -5.27 -56.66 -25.11
N VAL A 206 -6.07 -57.69 -24.78
CA VAL A 206 -6.55 -57.96 -23.42
C VAL A 206 -6.49 -59.45 -23.09
N ILE A 207 -6.52 -59.75 -21.79
CA ILE A 207 -6.81 -61.08 -21.25
C ILE A 207 -7.97 -60.93 -20.27
N ASP A 208 -9.06 -61.66 -20.54
CA ASP A 208 -10.24 -61.67 -19.68
C ASP A 208 -10.29 -62.94 -18.85
N PHE A 209 -10.50 -62.75 -17.55
CA PHE A 209 -10.62 -63.81 -16.55
C PHE A 209 -12.09 -64.01 -16.21
N PHE A 210 -12.58 -65.24 -16.35
CA PHE A 210 -13.91 -65.72 -15.94
C PHE A 210 -15.14 -65.05 -16.58
N GLN A 211 -14.99 -64.01 -17.40
CA GLN A 211 -16.11 -63.39 -18.10
C GLN A 211 -16.42 -64.12 -19.41
N ASP A 212 -17.70 -64.36 -19.66
CA ASP A 212 -18.25 -64.90 -20.89
C ASP A 212 -18.22 -63.90 -22.06
N ASP A 213 -18.30 -64.38 -23.30
CA ASP A 213 -18.45 -63.52 -24.47
C ASP A 213 -19.92 -63.21 -24.81
N THR A 214 -20.13 -62.59 -25.98
CA THR A 214 -21.45 -62.21 -26.48
C THR A 214 -22.05 -63.20 -27.50
N GLN A 215 -21.33 -64.26 -27.88
CA GLN A 215 -21.74 -65.28 -28.84
C GLN A 215 -22.69 -66.30 -28.19
N VAL A 216 -22.28 -66.90 -27.07
CA VAL A 216 -23.05 -67.91 -26.34
C VAL A 216 -23.20 -67.50 -24.88
N ALA A 217 -24.39 -67.03 -24.51
CA ALA A 217 -24.60 -66.48 -23.18
C ALA A 217 -24.60 -67.52 -22.05
N ASN A 218 -24.05 -67.10 -20.92
CA ASN A 218 -23.95 -67.73 -19.59
C ASN A 218 -22.88 -68.82 -19.45
N GLU A 219 -21.84 -68.84 -20.27
CA GLU A 219 -20.73 -69.79 -20.11
C GLU A 219 -19.71 -69.38 -19.03
N ALA A 220 -19.97 -68.34 -18.24
CA ALA A 220 -19.22 -68.07 -17.01
C ALA A 220 -19.95 -68.66 -15.79
N SER A 221 -19.29 -68.66 -14.65
CA SER A 221 -19.92 -69.04 -13.38
C SER A 221 -19.28 -68.27 -12.23
N PRO A 222 -20.00 -68.01 -11.13
CA PRO A 222 -19.45 -67.25 -10.02
C PRO A 222 -18.31 -68.02 -9.34
N GLY A 223 -17.37 -67.29 -8.77
CA GLY A 223 -16.18 -67.89 -8.18
C GLY A 223 -15.38 -66.93 -7.32
N TRP A 224 -14.13 -67.30 -7.13
CA TRP A 224 -13.14 -66.58 -6.33
C TRP A 224 -11.77 -66.68 -6.99
N VAL A 225 -10.99 -65.59 -6.97
CA VAL A 225 -9.64 -65.53 -7.52
C VAL A 225 -8.69 -64.72 -6.65
N LYS A 226 -7.42 -65.13 -6.61
CA LYS A 226 -6.32 -64.44 -5.93
C LYS A 226 -5.00 -64.64 -6.68
N ASN A 227 -4.03 -63.75 -6.44
CA ASN A 227 -2.65 -63.86 -6.90
C ASN A 227 -2.55 -64.03 -8.42
N ILE A 228 -3.19 -63.14 -9.18
CA ILE A 228 -3.00 -63.07 -10.63
C ILE A 228 -1.59 -62.53 -10.86
N VAL A 229 -0.77 -63.28 -11.59
CA VAL A 229 0.59 -62.90 -11.97
C VAL A 229 0.73 -63.07 -13.48
N ILE A 230 1.16 -62.01 -14.15
CA ILE A 230 1.37 -62.00 -15.59
C ILE A 230 2.81 -61.61 -15.84
N SER A 231 3.56 -62.49 -16.50
CA SER A 231 4.98 -62.29 -16.80
C SER A 231 5.21 -62.22 -18.30
N ASP A 232 6.19 -61.43 -18.73
CA ASP A 232 6.57 -61.26 -20.14
C ASP A 232 7.49 -62.37 -20.68
N PHE A 233 7.65 -63.45 -19.91
CA PHE A 233 8.47 -64.61 -20.23
C PHE A 233 7.74 -65.91 -19.90
N ALA A 234 8.11 -67.00 -20.59
CA ALA A 234 7.63 -68.35 -20.28
C ALA A 234 8.45 -68.96 -19.13
N SER A 235 7.81 -69.23 -18.00
CA SER A 235 8.41 -69.96 -16.88
C SER A 235 8.59 -71.43 -17.22
N ASP A 236 9.64 -72.06 -16.66
CA ASP A 236 9.84 -73.49 -16.78
C ASP A 236 9.18 -74.26 -15.64
N LEU A 237 9.09 -75.59 -15.79
CA LEU A 237 8.49 -76.47 -14.79
C LEU A 237 9.17 -76.36 -13.41
N ALA A 238 10.49 -76.18 -13.36
CA ALA A 238 11.21 -76.15 -12.08
C ALA A 238 10.83 -74.91 -11.26
N PHE A 239 10.64 -73.76 -11.93
CA PHE A 239 10.12 -72.55 -11.29
C PHE A 239 8.69 -72.76 -10.78
N VAL A 240 7.82 -73.39 -11.57
CA VAL A 240 6.42 -73.65 -11.18
C VAL A 240 6.33 -74.63 -9.99
N GLU A 241 7.17 -75.67 -9.97
CA GLU A 241 7.25 -76.64 -8.87
C GLU A 241 7.71 -75.96 -7.57
N GLU A 242 8.74 -75.10 -7.64
CA GLU A 242 9.26 -74.38 -6.47
C GLU A 242 8.20 -73.44 -5.87
N GLU A 243 7.47 -72.70 -6.70
CA GLU A 243 6.39 -71.84 -6.23
C GLU A 243 5.22 -72.63 -5.61
N TRP A 244 4.94 -73.82 -6.13
CA TRP A 244 3.89 -74.68 -5.58
C TRP A 244 4.26 -75.29 -4.23
N ASP A 245 5.52 -75.67 -4.03
CA ASP A 245 6.00 -76.19 -2.74
C ASP A 245 5.78 -75.18 -1.59
N GLU A 246 5.81 -73.88 -1.90
CA GLU A 246 5.55 -72.79 -0.96
C GLU A 246 4.10 -72.28 -1.01
N PHE A 247 3.23 -72.83 -1.87
CA PHE A 247 1.89 -72.31 -2.17
C PHE A 247 1.04 -72.06 -0.93
N CYS A 248 0.94 -73.04 -0.04
CA CYS A 248 0.11 -72.91 1.17
C CYS A 248 0.71 -71.93 2.19
N GLU A 249 2.04 -71.76 2.21
CA GLU A 249 2.71 -70.78 3.07
C GLU A 249 2.51 -69.37 2.51
N VAL A 250 2.63 -69.18 1.19
CA VAL A 250 2.42 -67.92 0.49
C VAL A 250 0.95 -67.48 0.54
N LEU A 251 0.00 -68.43 0.48
CA LEU A 251 -1.42 -68.13 0.66
C LEU A 251 -1.77 -67.67 2.08
N GLN A 252 -1.06 -68.14 3.10
CA GLN A 252 -1.22 -67.70 4.48
C GLN A 252 -0.39 -66.43 4.70
N GLU A 253 -0.92 -65.29 4.28
CA GLU A 253 -0.30 -63.98 4.51
C GLU A 253 0.14 -63.83 5.98
N THR A 254 1.31 -63.25 6.19
CA THR A 254 1.79 -62.89 7.53
C THR A 254 1.25 -61.54 7.94
N ASP A 255 0.75 -61.44 9.17
CA ASP A 255 0.39 -60.16 9.76
C ASP A 255 1.62 -59.26 9.97
N CYS A 256 1.41 -58.02 10.42
CA CYS A 256 2.55 -57.11 10.65
C CYS A 256 3.48 -57.54 11.81
N ASN A 257 3.10 -58.55 12.60
CA ASN A 257 3.94 -59.19 13.62
C ASN A 257 4.73 -60.38 13.05
N GLY A 258 4.59 -60.67 11.75
CA GLY A 258 5.20 -61.82 11.10
C GLY A 258 4.54 -63.15 11.48
N VAL A 259 3.32 -63.12 12.01
CA VAL A 259 2.54 -64.31 12.35
C VAL A 259 1.77 -64.74 11.10
N MET A 260 2.09 -65.93 10.60
CA MET A 260 1.40 -66.57 9.47
C MET A 260 -0.09 -66.77 9.82
N GLY A 261 -0.98 -66.20 9.01
CA GLY A 261 -2.43 -66.18 9.25
C GLY A 261 -2.88 -65.32 10.44
N GLY A 262 -2.02 -64.42 10.92
CA GLY A 262 -2.40 -63.45 11.95
C GLY A 262 -3.30 -62.34 11.40
N THR A 263 -3.95 -61.59 12.30
CA THR A 263 -4.88 -60.50 11.94
C THR A 263 -4.38 -59.10 12.32
N ALA A 264 -3.19 -59.00 12.93
CA ALA A 264 -2.64 -57.73 13.36
C ALA A 264 -2.28 -56.82 12.17
N VAL A 265 -2.62 -55.53 12.29
CA VAL A 265 -2.32 -54.50 11.29
C VAL A 265 -1.53 -53.37 11.91
N THR A 266 -0.77 -52.65 11.09
CA THR A 266 -0.02 -51.48 11.55
C THR A 266 -0.99 -50.31 11.70
N ASP A 267 -1.06 -49.75 12.89
CA ASP A 267 -1.90 -48.58 13.20
C ASP A 267 -1.27 -47.28 12.65
N GLU A 268 -1.95 -46.14 12.76
CA GLU A 268 -1.46 -44.84 12.28
C GLU A 268 -0.21 -44.35 13.03
N CYS A 269 0.07 -44.94 14.20
CA CYS A 269 1.26 -44.69 14.99
C CYS A 269 2.44 -45.59 14.60
N GLY A 270 2.26 -46.47 13.62
CA GLY A 270 3.30 -47.40 13.18
C GLY A 270 3.48 -48.61 14.10
N VAL A 271 2.51 -48.89 14.98
CA VAL A 271 2.56 -50.02 15.91
C VAL A 271 1.68 -51.14 15.35
N CYS A 272 2.24 -52.36 15.32
CA CYS A 272 1.49 -53.53 14.89
C CYS A 272 0.63 -54.09 16.03
N LEU A 273 -0.70 -53.96 15.90
CA LEU A 273 -1.68 -54.37 16.92
C LEU A 273 -2.92 -54.99 16.26
N GLU A 274 -3.72 -55.70 17.05
CA GLU A 274 -5.05 -56.13 16.63
C GLU A 274 -5.99 -54.92 16.54
N LEU A 275 -6.93 -54.94 15.59
CA LEU A 275 -7.90 -53.84 15.41
C LEU A 275 -8.79 -53.58 16.64
N ASN A 276 -8.92 -54.56 17.54
CA ASN A 276 -9.68 -54.46 18.77
C ASN A 276 -8.81 -54.17 20.00
N ASP A 277 -7.51 -53.95 19.82
CA ASP A 277 -6.59 -53.62 20.90
C ASP A 277 -6.90 -52.20 21.43
N PRO A 278 -7.07 -51.99 22.75
CA PRO A 278 -7.32 -50.67 23.31
C PRO A 278 -6.17 -49.68 23.08
N ASP A 279 -4.96 -50.14 22.79
CA ASP A 279 -3.81 -49.29 22.49
C ASP A 279 -3.72 -48.92 20.99
N PHE A 280 -4.62 -49.44 20.14
CA PHE A 280 -4.69 -49.13 18.71
C PHE A 280 -4.88 -47.62 18.50
N ASN A 281 -4.00 -47.01 17.72
CA ASN A 281 -3.94 -45.57 17.46
C ASN A 281 -3.72 -44.70 18.70
N GLN A 282 -3.32 -45.24 19.86
CA GLN A 282 -3.20 -44.44 21.10
C GLN A 282 -1.81 -43.89 21.36
N SER A 283 -0.76 -44.55 20.86
CA SER A 283 0.62 -44.21 21.26
C SER A 283 1.14 -42.87 20.73
N CYS A 284 0.50 -42.33 19.69
CA CYS A 284 0.89 -41.11 19.00
C CYS A 284 -0.23 -40.05 18.95
N VAL A 285 -1.27 -40.16 19.78
CA VAL A 285 -2.33 -39.14 19.81
C VAL A 285 -1.83 -37.84 20.40
N ASP A 286 -2.31 -36.74 19.83
CA ASP A 286 -2.20 -35.43 20.42
C ASP A 286 -3.16 -35.25 21.61
N CYS A 287 -3.15 -34.09 22.26
CA CYS A 287 -4.05 -33.87 23.41
C CYS A 287 -5.55 -33.89 23.06
N ALA A 288 -5.91 -33.81 21.78
CA ALA A 288 -7.29 -33.86 21.29
C ALA A 288 -7.71 -35.29 20.91
N GLY A 289 -6.81 -36.27 21.07
CA GLY A 289 -7.04 -37.67 20.72
C GLY A 289 -6.85 -37.95 19.24
N VAL A 290 -6.16 -37.08 18.49
CA VAL A 290 -5.91 -37.28 17.05
C VAL A 290 -4.53 -37.91 16.87
N PRO A 291 -4.43 -39.12 16.28
CA PRO A 291 -3.14 -39.74 15.95
C PRO A 291 -2.30 -38.84 15.05
N ASN A 292 -1.02 -38.67 15.40
CA ASN A 292 -0.09 -37.75 14.73
C ASN A 292 -0.57 -36.29 14.63
N GLY A 293 -1.54 -35.90 15.48
CA GLY A 293 -2.00 -34.54 15.59
C GLY A 293 -0.93 -33.62 16.18
N THR A 294 -1.12 -32.31 16.01
CA THR A 294 -0.16 -31.30 16.46
C THR A 294 -0.65 -30.53 17.69
N ALA A 295 -1.83 -30.84 18.23
CA ALA A 295 -2.37 -30.11 19.38
C ALA A 295 -1.59 -30.45 20.66
N ILE A 296 -1.30 -29.43 21.46
CA ILE A 296 -0.65 -29.57 22.77
C ILE A 296 -1.46 -28.84 23.84
N ILE A 297 -1.23 -29.21 25.09
CA ILE A 297 -1.77 -28.46 26.23
C ILE A 297 -1.01 -27.13 26.32
N ASP A 298 -1.74 -26.02 26.24
CA ASP A 298 -1.20 -24.66 26.36
C ASP A 298 -1.06 -24.21 27.84
N ASP A 299 -0.58 -22.99 28.08
CA ASP A 299 -0.36 -22.47 29.44
C ASP A 299 -1.67 -22.20 30.20
N CYS A 300 -2.81 -22.20 29.49
CA CYS A 300 -4.14 -22.14 30.07
C CYS A 300 -4.70 -23.51 30.44
N GLY A 301 -4.02 -24.59 30.04
CA GLY A 301 -4.46 -25.96 30.26
C GLY A 301 -5.41 -26.49 29.19
N ASP A 302 -5.61 -25.74 28.10
CA ASP A 302 -6.47 -26.13 27.00
C ASP A 302 -5.68 -26.84 25.91
N CYS A 303 -6.33 -27.80 25.24
CA CYS A 303 -5.72 -28.52 24.13
C CYS A 303 -5.91 -27.75 22.82
N ASN A 304 -4.87 -27.08 22.35
CA ASN A 304 -4.90 -26.22 21.18
C ASN A 304 -3.68 -26.46 20.28
N THR A 305 -3.79 -26.06 19.01
CA THR A 305 -2.64 -26.08 18.09
C THR A 305 -1.71 -24.89 18.41
N PRO A 306 -0.37 -25.07 18.48
CA PRO A 306 0.57 -24.01 18.85
C PRO A 306 0.48 -22.72 18.03
N ASP A 307 0.17 -22.84 16.74
CA ASP A 307 0.03 -21.71 15.81
C ASP A 307 -1.43 -21.26 15.64
N GLY A 308 -2.36 -21.83 16.42
CA GLY A 308 -3.79 -21.56 16.36
C GLY A 308 -4.17 -20.24 17.05
N PRO A 309 -5.26 -19.59 16.62
CA PRO A 309 -5.69 -18.32 17.20
C PRO A 309 -6.11 -18.44 18.67
N ASP A 310 -6.55 -19.63 19.11
CA ASP A 310 -7.02 -19.89 20.47
C ASP A 310 -5.90 -20.28 21.45
N PHE A 311 -4.68 -20.52 20.94
CA PHE A 311 -3.54 -20.92 21.77
C PHE A 311 -3.23 -19.83 22.79
N ASN A 312 -3.24 -20.19 24.08
CA ASN A 312 -2.95 -19.29 25.19
C ASN A 312 -3.94 -18.13 25.38
N GLN A 313 -5.13 -18.17 24.77
CA GLN A 313 -6.09 -17.05 24.83
C GLN A 313 -7.15 -17.17 25.91
N SER A 314 -7.59 -18.37 26.27
CA SER A 314 -8.72 -18.56 27.20
C SER A 314 -8.47 -17.97 28.60
N CYS A 315 -7.20 -17.90 29.00
CA CYS A 315 -6.74 -17.35 30.26
C CYS A 315 -5.83 -16.11 30.09
N ALA A 316 -5.74 -15.54 28.89
CA ALA A 316 -4.97 -14.33 28.67
C ALA A 316 -5.59 -13.13 29.40
N ASP A 317 -4.74 -12.33 30.02
CA ASP A 317 -5.14 -11.02 30.52
C ASP A 317 -5.31 -10.02 29.36
N CYS A 318 -5.73 -8.78 29.66
CA CYS A 318 -5.98 -7.81 28.59
C CYS A 318 -4.73 -7.42 27.77
N ALA A 319 -3.52 -7.78 28.23
CA ALA A 319 -2.26 -7.54 27.54
C ALA A 319 -1.82 -8.75 26.69
N GLY A 320 -2.65 -9.80 26.65
CA GLY A 320 -2.35 -11.05 25.96
C GLY A 320 -1.40 -11.97 26.74
N THR A 321 -1.22 -11.74 28.05
CA THR A 321 -0.36 -12.60 28.88
C THR A 321 -1.19 -13.72 29.52
N PRO A 322 -0.91 -15.00 29.23
CA PRO A 322 -1.60 -16.13 29.85
C PRO A 322 -1.46 -16.10 31.37
N ASN A 323 -2.57 -16.28 32.09
CA ASN A 323 -2.64 -16.18 33.55
C ASN A 323 -2.12 -14.84 34.10
N GLY A 324 -2.11 -13.79 33.28
CA GLY A 324 -1.77 -12.44 33.69
C GLY A 324 -2.84 -11.83 34.61
N THR A 325 -2.57 -10.63 35.12
CA THR A 325 -3.46 -9.94 36.07
C THR A 325 -3.87 -8.54 35.60
N ALA A 326 -3.44 -8.12 34.41
CA ALA A 326 -3.85 -6.86 33.85
C ALA A 326 -5.34 -6.90 33.47
N VAL A 327 -6.06 -5.81 33.74
CA VAL A 327 -7.47 -5.68 33.40
C VAL A 327 -7.70 -4.40 32.62
N ILE A 328 -8.76 -4.38 31.81
CA ILE A 328 -9.20 -3.16 31.15
C ILE A 328 -9.79 -2.24 32.22
N ASP A 329 -9.25 -1.04 32.31
CA ASP A 329 -9.72 0.00 33.21
C ASP A 329 -10.98 0.70 32.64
N GLU A 330 -11.59 1.62 33.38
CA GLU A 330 -12.80 2.34 32.95
C GLU A 330 -12.56 3.28 31.75
N CYS A 331 -11.28 3.55 31.43
CA CYS A 331 -10.85 4.30 30.26
C CYS A 331 -10.57 3.41 29.04
N GLY A 332 -10.74 2.09 29.15
CA GLY A 332 -10.49 1.14 28.07
C GLY A 332 -9.01 0.77 27.89
N VAL A 333 -8.14 1.14 28.84
CA VAL A 333 -6.70 0.84 28.78
C VAL A 333 -6.39 -0.40 29.60
N CYS A 334 -5.59 -1.29 29.03
CA CYS A 334 -5.12 -2.48 29.72
C CYS A 334 -3.93 -2.15 30.65
N LEU A 335 -4.14 -2.22 31.97
CA LEU A 335 -3.14 -1.93 32.99
C LEU A 335 -3.28 -2.90 34.17
N LEU A 336 -2.24 -2.99 35.00
CA LEU A 336 -2.38 -3.65 36.31
C LEU A 336 -3.28 -2.80 37.22
N PRO A 337 -4.13 -3.39 38.07
CA PRO A 337 -5.00 -2.65 39.00
C PRO A 337 -4.27 -1.70 39.96
N ASN A 338 -2.96 -1.87 40.15
CA ASN A 338 -2.11 -1.04 41.00
C ASN A 338 -1.26 -0.03 40.20
N ASP A 339 -1.43 0.07 38.89
CA ASP A 339 -0.72 1.04 38.06
C ASP A 339 -1.16 2.47 38.42
N PRO A 340 -0.23 3.41 38.65
CA PRO A 340 -0.56 4.80 38.95
C PRO A 340 -1.41 5.51 37.89
N ASN A 341 -1.48 5.01 36.65
CA ASN A 341 -2.26 5.55 35.54
C ASN A 341 -3.61 4.84 35.33
N PHE A 342 -3.93 3.81 36.13
CA PHE A 342 -5.21 3.12 36.08
C PHE A 342 -6.37 4.11 36.29
N ASN A 343 -7.31 4.18 35.35
CA ASN A 343 -8.43 5.12 35.28
C ASN A 343 -8.05 6.61 35.09
N LYS A 344 -6.86 6.93 34.57
CA LYS A 344 -6.43 8.35 34.42
C LYS A 344 -6.38 8.85 32.98
N SER A 345 -6.28 7.95 32.00
CA SER A 345 -6.07 8.35 30.60
C SER A 345 -7.29 9.05 29.97
N CYS A 346 -8.47 8.79 30.50
CA CYS A 346 -9.74 9.39 30.07
C CYS A 346 -10.25 10.48 31.01
N ASP A 347 -9.41 10.96 31.93
CA ASP A 347 -9.73 12.15 32.70
C ASP A 347 -9.82 13.35 31.76
N ASP A 348 -10.84 14.17 31.95
CA ASP A 348 -10.94 15.47 31.32
C ASP A 348 -9.90 16.44 31.93
N CYS A 349 -9.77 17.65 31.39
CA CYS A 349 -8.77 18.59 31.91
C CYS A 349 -9.01 19.04 33.37
N ALA A 350 -10.17 18.72 33.96
CA ALA A 350 -10.51 19.01 35.35
C ALA A 350 -10.22 17.81 36.28
N GLY A 351 -9.69 16.71 35.72
CA GLY A 351 -9.44 15.47 36.45
C GLY A 351 -10.71 14.67 36.72
N VAL A 352 -11.77 14.89 35.94
CA VAL A 352 -13.01 14.12 36.02
C VAL A 352 -12.97 13.00 34.98
N MET A 353 -13.01 11.76 35.45
CA MET A 353 -13.05 10.56 34.63
C MET A 353 -14.22 10.60 33.64
N ASN A 354 -13.93 10.44 32.35
CA ASN A 354 -14.89 10.57 31.24
C ASN A 354 -15.63 11.92 31.22
N GLY A 355 -15.06 12.96 31.82
CA GLY A 355 -15.58 14.31 31.74
C GLY A 355 -15.47 14.87 30.32
N GLN A 356 -16.22 15.93 30.04
CA GLN A 356 -16.28 16.55 28.72
C GLN A 356 -15.46 17.84 28.62
N SER A 357 -14.82 18.26 29.72
CA SER A 357 -14.08 19.52 29.77
C SER A 357 -12.78 19.39 28.97
N VAL A 358 -12.49 20.40 28.15
CA VAL A 358 -11.26 20.46 27.36
C VAL A 358 -10.52 21.76 27.65
N ILE A 359 -9.22 21.75 27.42
CA ILE A 359 -8.41 22.97 27.50
C ILE A 359 -8.76 23.82 26.27
N ASP A 360 -9.25 25.03 26.51
CA ASP A 360 -9.53 26.01 25.46
C ASP A 360 -8.22 26.65 24.93
N GLU A 361 -8.30 27.50 23.91
CA GLU A 361 -7.12 28.16 23.33
C GLU A 361 -6.45 29.16 24.30
N CYS A 362 -7.13 29.51 25.38
CA CYS A 362 -6.62 30.36 26.46
C CYS A 362 -5.93 29.55 27.58
N GLY A 363 -5.91 28.22 27.49
CA GLY A 363 -5.31 27.33 28.48
C GLY A 363 -6.19 27.05 29.69
N ILE A 364 -7.49 27.36 29.62
CA ILE A 364 -8.44 27.14 30.72
C ILE A 364 -9.25 25.87 30.44
N CYS A 365 -9.44 25.06 31.47
CA CYS A 365 -10.26 23.87 31.39
C CYS A 365 -11.76 24.21 31.55
N LEU A 366 -12.53 24.11 30.47
CA LEU A 366 -13.97 24.41 30.45
C LEU A 366 -14.73 23.40 29.57
N LEU A 367 -16.05 23.34 29.69
CA LEU A 367 -16.87 22.61 28.72
C LEU A 367 -16.86 23.34 27.36
N PRO A 368 -16.88 22.64 26.21
CA PRO A 368 -16.93 23.28 24.89
C PRO A 368 -18.15 24.20 24.65
N ASN A 369 -19.20 24.05 25.46
CA ASN A 369 -20.42 24.88 25.41
C ASN A 369 -20.48 25.95 26.52
N ASP A 370 -19.41 26.08 27.31
CA ASP A 370 -19.31 27.11 28.34
C ASP A 370 -19.24 28.50 27.67
N PRO A 371 -20.05 29.49 28.09
CA PRO A 371 -20.00 30.85 27.53
C PRO A 371 -18.62 31.52 27.66
N ASP A 372 -17.80 31.12 28.63
CA ASP A 372 -16.45 31.66 28.84
C ASP A 372 -15.38 30.94 28.01
N PHE A 373 -15.75 29.87 27.27
CA PHE A 373 -14.84 29.13 26.40
C PHE A 373 -14.23 30.06 25.35
N ASN A 374 -12.90 30.11 25.29
CA ASN A 374 -12.13 30.95 24.38
C ASN A 374 -12.28 32.47 24.59
N GLN A 375 -12.94 32.93 25.66
CA GLN A 375 -13.21 34.37 25.86
C GLN A 375 -12.10 35.11 26.60
N SER A 376 -11.45 34.45 27.56
CA SER A 376 -10.51 35.12 28.47
C SER A 376 -9.27 35.70 27.78
N CYS A 377 -8.90 35.16 26.62
CA CYS A 377 -7.77 35.59 25.80
C CYS A 377 -8.19 36.07 24.41
N ALA A 378 -9.49 36.29 24.17
CA ALA A 378 -9.97 36.81 22.89
C ALA A 378 -9.52 38.26 22.71
N ASP A 379 -9.11 38.59 21.49
CA ASP A 379 -8.89 39.97 21.06
C ASP A 379 -10.22 40.71 20.86
N CYS A 380 -10.20 41.99 20.50
CA CYS A 380 -11.44 42.75 20.35
C CYS A 380 -12.38 42.24 19.24
N ALA A 381 -11.89 41.36 18.34
CA ALA A 381 -12.67 40.74 17.27
C ALA A 381 -13.24 39.38 17.69
N GLY A 382 -13.00 38.96 18.94
CA GLY A 382 -13.41 37.66 19.46
C GLY A 382 -12.47 36.51 19.07
N THR A 383 -11.26 36.81 18.57
CA THR A 383 -10.29 35.78 18.18
C THR A 383 -9.38 35.44 19.35
N PRO A 384 -9.37 34.19 19.85
CA PRO A 384 -8.48 33.79 20.95
C PRO A 384 -7.01 33.97 20.58
N ASN A 385 -6.23 34.56 21.50
CA ASN A 385 -4.84 34.95 21.27
C ASN A 385 -4.62 35.81 20.02
N GLY A 386 -5.67 36.47 19.53
CA GLY A 386 -5.59 37.43 18.46
C GLY A 386 -4.82 38.68 18.90
N SER A 387 -4.50 39.53 17.93
CA SER A 387 -3.71 40.75 18.15
C SER A 387 -4.46 42.03 17.79
N ALA A 388 -5.74 41.93 17.42
CA ALA A 388 -6.57 43.10 17.15
C ALA A 388 -6.85 43.86 18.45
N VAL A 389 -6.78 45.18 18.39
CA VAL A 389 -7.06 46.07 19.52
C VAL A 389 -8.03 47.15 19.08
N ILE A 390 -8.76 47.70 20.05
CA ILE A 390 -9.61 48.86 19.80
C ILE A 390 -8.68 50.07 19.58
N ASP A 391 -8.81 50.72 18.43
CA ASP A 391 -8.05 51.92 18.08
C ASP A 391 -8.65 53.19 18.72
N GLU A 392 -8.05 54.37 18.50
CA GLU A 392 -8.54 55.63 19.08
C GLU A 392 -9.87 56.10 18.47
N CYS A 393 -10.29 55.50 17.36
CA CYS A 393 -11.57 55.74 16.71
C CYS A 393 -12.67 54.78 17.20
N GLY A 394 -12.32 53.79 18.01
CA GLY A 394 -13.25 52.79 18.55
C GLY A 394 -13.43 51.55 17.65
N GLU A 395 -12.64 51.42 16.59
CA GLU A 395 -12.69 50.28 15.67
C GLU A 395 -11.74 49.18 16.14
N CYS A 396 -12.15 47.92 15.98
CA CYS A 396 -11.30 46.77 16.32
C CYS A 396 -10.47 46.34 15.10
N LEU A 397 -9.20 46.72 15.09
CA LEU A 397 -8.29 46.49 13.95
C LEU A 397 -6.93 46.00 14.43
N LEU A 398 -6.15 45.41 13.52
CA LEU A 398 -4.75 45.10 13.79
C LEU A 398 -3.94 46.41 13.82
N PRO A 399 -2.93 46.57 14.70
CA PRO A 399 -2.05 47.74 14.68
C PRO A 399 -1.29 47.95 13.35
N SER A 400 -1.22 46.92 12.50
CA SER A 400 -0.63 46.98 11.15
C SER A 400 -1.66 47.30 10.04
N ASP A 401 -2.94 47.38 10.37
CA ASP A 401 -4.00 47.68 9.41
C ASP A 401 -3.85 49.13 8.91
N PRO A 402 -3.84 49.39 7.58
CA PRO A 402 -3.77 50.74 7.04
C PRO A 402 -4.89 51.67 7.53
N ASP A 403 -6.05 51.12 7.88
CA ASP A 403 -7.21 51.86 8.38
C ASP A 403 -7.16 52.11 9.89
N PHE A 404 -6.18 51.55 10.61
CA PHE A 404 -5.97 51.77 12.04
C PHE A 404 -5.82 53.27 12.30
N ASN A 405 -6.66 53.83 13.17
CA ASN A 405 -6.71 55.24 13.52
C ASN A 405 -7.11 56.20 12.38
N GLN A 406 -7.57 55.71 11.22
CA GLN A 406 -7.87 56.59 10.07
C GLN A 406 -9.33 57.03 9.98
N SER A 407 -10.28 56.23 10.45
CA SER A 407 -11.71 56.50 10.27
C SER A 407 -12.17 57.81 10.94
N CYS A 408 -11.45 58.23 11.99
CA CYS A 408 -11.69 59.47 12.73
C CYS A 408 -10.52 60.47 12.61
N ALA A 409 -9.56 60.26 11.71
CA ALA A 409 -8.44 61.17 11.52
C ALA A 409 -8.87 62.50 10.90
N ASP A 410 -8.31 63.59 11.38
CA ASP A 410 -8.44 64.91 10.76
C ASP A 410 -7.58 65.02 9.48
N CYS A 411 -7.60 66.16 8.78
CA CYS A 411 -6.85 66.28 7.53
C CYS A 411 -5.32 66.18 7.70
N ALA A 412 -4.81 66.24 8.93
CA ALA A 412 -3.38 66.10 9.25
C ALA A 412 -3.03 64.65 9.63
N GLY A 413 -4.00 63.74 9.60
CA GLY A 413 -3.83 62.34 10.00
C GLY A 413 -3.87 62.14 11.50
N THR A 414 -4.39 63.10 12.28
CA THR A 414 -4.51 62.98 13.74
C THR A 414 -5.89 62.42 14.11
N PRO A 415 -5.98 61.25 14.77
CA PRO A 415 -7.25 60.68 15.22
C PRO A 415 -7.99 61.62 16.15
N ASN A 416 -9.29 61.84 15.91
CA ASN A 416 -10.13 62.80 16.62
C ASN A 416 -9.57 64.23 16.63
N GLY A 417 -8.71 64.57 15.67
CA GLY A 417 -8.16 65.92 15.51
C GLY A 417 -9.20 66.90 14.98
N LEU A 418 -8.86 68.20 15.01
CA LEU A 418 -9.76 69.29 14.63
C LEU A 418 -9.33 70.01 13.35
N ALA A 419 -8.20 69.61 12.73
CA ALA A 419 -7.72 70.27 11.52
C ALA A 419 -8.63 69.98 10.33
N VAL A 420 -8.88 71.01 9.52
CA VAL A 420 -9.71 70.90 8.31
C VAL A 420 -8.96 71.48 7.10
N ILE A 421 -9.35 71.03 5.91
CA ILE A 421 -8.81 71.58 4.66
C ILE A 421 -9.45 72.95 4.44
N ASP A 422 -8.61 73.98 4.30
CA ASP A 422 -9.03 75.35 4.01
C ASP A 422 -9.39 75.53 2.51
N GLU A 423 -9.87 76.72 2.11
CA GLU A 423 -10.25 77.00 0.72
C GLU A 423 -9.06 77.06 -0.25
N CYS A 424 -7.83 77.11 0.29
CA CYS A 424 -6.58 77.00 -0.46
C CYS A 424 -6.09 75.55 -0.59
N GLY A 425 -6.80 74.58 -0.01
CA GLY A 425 -6.43 73.17 -0.03
C GLY A 425 -5.35 72.79 0.99
N VAL A 426 -5.07 73.64 1.97
CA VAL A 426 -4.07 73.38 3.03
C VAL A 426 -4.78 72.88 4.29
N CYS A 427 -4.25 71.83 4.90
CA CYS A 427 -4.75 71.32 6.17
C CYS A 427 -4.23 72.15 7.35
N LEU A 428 -5.11 72.89 8.02
CA LEU A 428 -4.79 73.75 9.15
C LEU A 428 -5.92 73.69 10.20
N LEU A 429 -5.63 74.12 11.43
CA LEU A 429 -6.69 74.35 12.40
C LEU A 429 -7.52 75.57 11.96
N PRO A 430 -8.86 75.57 12.18
CA PRO A 430 -9.71 76.71 11.81
C PRO A 430 -9.31 78.06 12.42
N ASP A 431 -8.53 78.07 13.51
CA ASP A 431 -8.02 79.25 14.19
C ASP A 431 -6.55 79.60 13.85
N ASP A 432 -5.92 78.87 12.92
CA ASP A 432 -4.56 79.17 12.45
C ASP A 432 -4.54 80.50 11.69
N VAL A 433 -3.55 81.35 11.99
CA VAL A 433 -3.39 82.66 11.34
C VAL A 433 -3.13 82.56 9.84
N ASN A 434 -2.65 81.41 9.35
CA ASN A 434 -2.38 81.15 7.94
C ASN A 434 -3.56 80.49 7.22
N PHE A 435 -4.68 80.22 7.90
CA PHE A 435 -5.88 79.67 7.29
C PHE A 435 -6.36 80.61 6.17
N ASN A 436 -6.49 80.07 4.96
CA ASN A 436 -6.80 80.79 3.71
C ASN A 436 -5.79 81.86 3.25
N GLN A 437 -4.58 81.91 3.81
CA GLN A 437 -3.61 82.95 3.45
C GLN A 437 -2.76 82.60 2.22
N SER A 438 -2.51 81.30 2.00
CA SER A 438 -1.53 80.86 0.99
C SER A 438 -1.97 81.12 -0.46
N CYS A 439 -3.27 81.22 -0.71
CA CYS A 439 -3.85 81.49 -2.03
C CYS A 439 -4.51 82.88 -2.11
N LEU A 440 -4.19 83.77 -1.18
CA LEU A 440 -4.70 85.15 -1.15
C LEU A 440 -3.96 86.01 -2.19
N ASP A 441 -4.69 86.76 -3.02
CA ASP A 441 -4.08 87.76 -3.90
C ASP A 441 -3.74 89.06 -3.14
N CYS A 442 -3.09 90.02 -3.81
CA CYS A 442 -2.70 91.26 -3.13
C CYS A 442 -3.90 92.17 -2.73
N ASN A 443 -5.13 91.84 -3.15
CA ASN A 443 -6.37 92.51 -2.76
C ASN A 443 -7.09 91.78 -1.61
N GLY A 444 -6.54 90.69 -1.10
CA GLY A 444 -7.15 89.92 -0.03
C GLY A 444 -8.26 88.97 -0.50
N VAL A 445 -8.27 88.59 -1.79
CA VAL A 445 -9.25 87.65 -2.35
C VAL A 445 -8.65 86.25 -2.46
N ILE A 446 -9.31 85.26 -1.85
CA ILE A 446 -8.92 83.85 -1.90
C ILE A 446 -9.02 83.36 -3.35
N ASN A 447 -7.94 82.80 -3.88
CA ASN A 447 -7.77 82.43 -5.28
C ASN A 447 -7.94 83.59 -6.28
N GLY A 448 -7.71 84.83 -5.84
CA GLY A 448 -7.71 86.02 -6.70
C GLY A 448 -6.47 86.09 -7.62
N THR A 449 -6.48 86.99 -8.61
CA THR A 449 -5.44 87.08 -9.66
C THR A 449 -4.63 88.37 -9.61
N SER A 450 -4.93 89.29 -8.69
CA SER A 450 -4.23 90.59 -8.60
C SER A 450 -2.79 90.44 -8.11
N VAL A 451 -1.87 91.22 -8.68
CA VAL A 451 -0.43 91.22 -8.34
C VAL A 451 0.11 92.64 -8.12
N VAL A 452 1.21 92.77 -7.39
CA VAL A 452 1.87 94.07 -7.13
C VAL A 452 2.75 94.48 -8.32
N ASP A 453 2.61 95.71 -8.79
CA ASP A 453 3.39 96.30 -9.89
C ASP A 453 4.75 96.89 -9.43
N GLU A 454 5.60 97.36 -10.36
CA GLU A 454 6.93 97.93 -10.05
C GLU A 454 6.86 99.26 -9.27
N CYS A 455 5.69 99.91 -9.27
CA CYS A 455 5.42 101.11 -8.50
C CYS A 455 4.84 100.79 -7.10
N GLY A 456 4.55 99.53 -6.80
CA GLY A 456 4.02 99.06 -5.52
C GLY A 456 2.49 99.04 -5.41
N TYR A 457 1.75 99.16 -6.52
CA TYR A 457 0.29 99.09 -6.53
C TYR A 457 -0.21 97.67 -6.82
N CYS A 458 -1.22 97.20 -6.07
CA CYS A 458 -1.89 95.92 -6.32
C CYS A 458 -2.95 96.09 -7.41
N LEU A 459 -2.72 95.52 -8.59
CA LEU A 459 -3.59 95.64 -9.75
C LEU A 459 -3.73 94.29 -10.46
N GLU A 460 -4.79 94.12 -11.23
CA GLU A 460 -4.84 93.01 -12.18
C GLU A 460 -3.73 93.19 -13.23
N PRO A 461 -3.07 92.12 -13.69
CA PRO A 461 -2.06 92.20 -14.76
C PRO A 461 -2.54 92.88 -16.05
N GLY A 462 -3.86 93.04 -16.24
CA GLY A 462 -4.48 93.75 -17.35
C GLY A 462 -4.82 95.24 -17.11
N ASP A 463 -4.50 95.83 -15.96
CA ASP A 463 -4.84 97.23 -15.63
C ASP A 463 -4.01 98.25 -16.45
N PRO A 464 -4.63 99.28 -17.08
CA PRO A 464 -3.92 100.29 -17.87
C PRO A 464 -2.89 101.16 -17.11
N ASN A 465 -2.91 101.17 -15.78
CA ASN A 465 -2.03 102.00 -14.95
C ASN A 465 -0.80 101.27 -14.41
N PHE A 466 -0.64 99.98 -14.72
CA PHE A 466 0.51 99.17 -14.31
C PHE A 466 1.83 99.84 -14.80
N ASN A 467 2.69 100.29 -13.86
CA ASN A 467 4.05 100.88 -14.05
C ASN A 467 4.21 102.31 -14.67
N LYS A 468 3.33 103.31 -14.44
CA LYS A 468 3.36 104.59 -15.21
C LYS A 468 3.85 105.90 -14.52
N SER A 469 4.19 106.00 -13.23
CA SER A 469 4.25 107.32 -12.51
C SER A 469 5.54 107.67 -11.71
N CYS A 470 6.70 107.97 -12.34
CA CYS A 470 7.97 108.27 -11.60
C CYS A 470 8.97 109.32 -12.25
N SER A 471 8.81 110.65 -12.13
CA SER A 471 9.83 111.68 -12.58
C SER A 471 10.00 112.88 -11.61
N THR A 472 11.21 113.47 -11.43
CA THR A 472 11.54 114.58 -10.47
C THR A 472 11.99 115.90 -11.15
N GLU A 473 11.68 117.08 -10.56
CA GLU A 473 11.72 118.42 -11.21
C GLU A 473 12.92 119.36 -10.86
N PHE A 474 13.64 119.14 -9.76
CA PHE A 474 14.77 120.00 -9.29
C PHE A 474 15.97 119.15 -8.88
N PHE A 475 17.18 119.67 -9.12
CA PHE A 475 18.44 118.99 -8.78
C PHE A 475 19.27 119.82 -7.79
N PHE A 476 19.60 119.20 -6.67
CA PHE A 476 20.47 119.74 -5.63
C PHE A 476 21.77 118.91 -5.63
N PRO A 477 22.93 119.49 -5.94
CA PRO A 477 24.19 118.76 -5.90
C PRO A 477 24.53 118.40 -4.44
N SER A 478 25.11 117.22 -4.23
CA SER A 478 25.55 116.79 -2.90
C SER A 478 26.97 117.28 -2.55
N VAL A 479 27.69 117.90 -3.50
CA VAL A 479 29.08 118.36 -3.33
C VAL A 479 29.41 119.56 -4.22
N PHE A 480 30.24 120.48 -3.73
CA PHE A 480 30.86 121.56 -4.52
C PHE A 480 32.27 121.91 -4.00
N SER A 481 33.06 122.64 -4.80
CA SER A 481 34.50 122.89 -4.58
C SER A 481 34.84 124.38 -4.73
N PRO A 482 34.83 125.18 -3.63
CA PRO A 482 35.07 126.62 -3.68
C PRO A 482 36.58 126.98 -3.73
N ASN A 483 37.26 126.61 -4.81
CA ASN A 483 38.71 126.79 -4.98
C ASN A 483 39.09 127.94 -5.94
N GLN A 484 38.10 128.66 -6.48
CA GLN A 484 38.21 129.76 -7.43
C GLN A 484 38.79 129.35 -8.80
N ASP A 485 38.59 128.09 -9.21
CA ASP A 485 39.00 127.59 -10.53
C ASP A 485 37.97 127.84 -11.65
N GLY A 486 36.78 128.34 -11.30
CA GLY A 486 35.67 128.62 -12.20
C GLY A 486 34.68 127.47 -12.37
N GLN A 487 34.84 126.33 -11.67
CA GLN A 487 33.94 125.17 -11.73
C GLN A 487 33.41 124.79 -10.34
N ASN A 488 32.08 124.79 -10.18
CA ASN A 488 31.40 124.43 -8.92
C ASN A 488 31.92 125.20 -7.70
N ASP A 489 32.26 126.48 -7.90
CA ASP A 489 32.72 127.36 -6.82
C ASP A 489 31.58 127.78 -5.88
N TYR A 490 30.35 127.65 -6.34
CA TYR A 490 29.14 127.96 -5.58
C TYR A 490 28.28 126.71 -5.42
N PHE A 491 27.62 126.58 -4.28
CA PHE A 491 26.56 125.59 -4.10
C PHE A 491 25.28 126.05 -4.83
N GLU A 492 25.23 125.77 -6.13
CA GLU A 492 24.11 126.13 -7.01
C GLU A 492 23.00 125.07 -7.00
N VAL A 493 21.74 125.52 -7.04
CA VAL A 493 20.58 124.64 -7.24
C VAL A 493 20.17 124.73 -8.70
N PHE A 494 19.84 123.59 -9.33
CA PHE A 494 19.45 123.54 -10.74
C PHE A 494 17.96 123.21 -10.89
N LYS A 495 17.33 123.82 -11.89
CA LYS A 495 15.94 123.54 -12.29
C LYS A 495 15.90 123.00 -13.72
N SER A 496 14.90 122.17 -14.03
CA SER A 496 14.57 121.84 -15.43
C SER A 496 14.22 123.11 -16.21
N SER A 497 14.56 123.17 -17.50
CA SER A 497 14.38 124.37 -18.36
C SER A 497 12.95 124.90 -18.33
N ASP A 498 11.98 123.99 -18.17
CA ASP A 498 10.56 124.26 -18.33
C ASP A 498 9.86 124.59 -17.01
N THR A 499 10.60 124.68 -15.89
CA THR A 499 10.02 124.98 -14.58
C THR A 499 10.18 126.48 -14.25
N PRO A 500 9.14 127.32 -14.40
CA PRO A 500 9.22 128.73 -14.05
C PRO A 500 9.14 128.91 -12.52
N ALA A 501 10.30 129.15 -11.91
CA ALA A 501 10.44 129.29 -10.48
C ALA A 501 11.65 130.14 -10.11
N SER A 502 11.61 130.76 -8.94
CA SER A 502 12.70 131.54 -8.34
C SER A 502 12.98 131.07 -6.90
N ILE A 503 14.13 131.47 -6.35
CA ILE A 503 14.53 131.11 -4.99
C ILE A 503 14.02 132.16 -4.00
N LYS A 504 13.08 131.75 -3.14
CA LYS A 504 12.49 132.60 -2.10
C LYS A 504 13.41 132.73 -0.89
N VAL A 505 13.91 131.60 -0.40
CA VAL A 505 14.82 131.50 0.76
C VAL A 505 15.92 130.52 0.44
N TYR A 506 17.15 130.89 0.71
CA TYR A 506 18.33 130.03 0.60
C TYR A 506 19.17 130.22 1.85
N LYS A 507 19.34 129.15 2.62
CA LYS A 507 20.08 129.17 3.88
C LYS A 507 21.04 128.00 3.94
N ILE A 508 22.24 128.29 4.43
CA ILE A 508 23.25 127.28 4.76
C ILE A 508 23.56 127.34 6.24
N PHE A 509 23.65 126.17 6.85
CA PHE A 509 23.97 125.98 8.25
C PHE A 509 25.22 125.11 8.41
N ASN A 510 26.03 125.39 9.43
CA ASN A 510 27.04 124.44 9.88
C ASN A 510 26.39 123.25 10.62
N LEU A 511 27.18 122.21 10.92
CA LEU A 511 26.69 121.00 11.61
C LEU A 511 26.13 121.24 13.02
N TRP A 512 26.39 122.39 13.63
CA TRP A 512 25.84 122.79 14.91
C TRP A 512 24.51 123.56 14.78
N GLY A 513 24.03 123.77 13.55
CA GLY A 513 22.79 124.49 13.24
C GLY A 513 22.95 126.01 13.21
N GLU A 514 24.18 126.54 13.25
CA GLU A 514 24.42 127.98 13.11
C GLU A 514 24.30 128.39 11.65
N LEU A 515 23.57 129.48 11.38
CA LEU A 515 23.38 130.02 10.04
C LEU A 515 24.67 130.71 9.57
N ILE A 516 25.27 130.20 8.50
CA ILE A 516 26.54 130.70 7.94
C ILE A 516 26.36 131.50 6.65
N HIS A 517 25.28 131.25 5.90
CA HIS A 517 24.93 132.02 4.70
C HIS A 517 23.41 132.15 4.55
N GLU A 518 22.94 133.32 4.16
CA GLU A 518 21.53 133.55 3.84
C GLU A 518 21.40 134.48 2.62
N SER A 519 20.65 134.00 1.63
CA SER A 519 20.17 134.78 0.48
C SER A 519 18.67 134.62 0.33
N LYS A 520 17.99 135.67 -0.10
CA LYS A 520 16.53 135.68 -0.30
C LYS A 520 16.18 136.36 -1.63
N ASN A 521 15.05 135.94 -2.19
CA ASN A 521 14.39 136.51 -3.35
C ASN A 521 15.36 136.78 -4.51
N PHE A 522 15.89 135.72 -5.11
CA PHE A 522 16.81 135.80 -6.26
C PHE A 522 16.49 134.72 -7.29
N GLU A 523 16.94 134.95 -8.53
CA GLU A 523 16.74 134.01 -9.63
C GLU A 523 17.84 132.96 -9.66
N PHE A 524 17.56 131.78 -10.21
CA PHE A 524 18.53 130.69 -10.33
C PHE A 524 19.79 131.07 -11.12
N GLY A 525 19.75 132.13 -11.94
CA GLY A 525 20.90 132.65 -12.68
C GLY A 525 21.76 133.67 -11.91
N ASP A 526 21.37 134.09 -10.71
CA ASP A 526 22.13 135.05 -9.89
C ASP A 526 23.22 134.31 -9.09
N THR A 527 24.28 133.84 -9.77
CA THR A 527 25.33 132.97 -9.20
C THR A 527 25.95 133.52 -7.91
N ASP A 528 26.18 134.84 -7.85
CA ASP A 528 26.82 135.52 -6.71
C ASP A 528 25.98 135.50 -5.42
N ARG A 529 24.73 135.00 -5.48
CA ARG A 529 23.82 134.85 -4.34
C ARG A 529 23.95 133.48 -3.68
N PHE A 530 24.44 132.48 -4.42
CA PHE A 530 24.73 131.16 -3.89
C PHE A 530 25.95 131.21 -2.98
N TRP A 531 26.11 130.17 -2.18
CA TRP A 531 27.14 130.14 -1.15
C TRP A 531 28.48 129.68 -1.75
N ASP A 532 29.53 130.46 -1.54
CA ASP A 532 30.90 130.25 -2.04
C ASP A 532 31.78 129.46 -1.06
N GLY A 533 31.18 128.82 -0.06
CA GLY A 533 31.92 128.08 0.96
C GLY A 533 32.68 128.92 1.99
N SER A 534 32.51 130.25 2.01
CA SER A 534 33.14 131.13 3.00
C SER A 534 32.19 131.52 4.14
N TRP A 535 32.75 131.92 5.29
CA TRP A 535 32.01 132.55 6.40
C TRP A 535 32.84 133.70 6.98
N ASP A 536 32.24 134.89 7.11
CA ASP A 536 32.91 136.14 7.51
C ASP A 536 34.20 136.44 6.71
N GLY A 537 34.21 136.09 5.43
CA GLY A 537 35.33 136.31 4.51
C GLY A 537 36.47 135.30 4.64
N ILE A 538 36.30 134.25 5.44
CA ILE A 538 37.26 133.15 5.60
C ILE A 538 36.71 131.89 4.91
N SER A 539 37.47 131.28 4.01
CA SER A 539 37.11 129.99 3.40
C SER A 539 36.99 128.90 4.48
N LEU A 540 35.86 128.20 4.50
CA LEU A 540 35.66 127.11 5.45
C LEU A 540 36.37 125.84 5.00
N ASN A 541 36.71 124.97 5.96
CA ASN A 541 37.34 123.68 5.67
C ASN A 541 36.35 122.69 5.02
N SER A 542 36.89 121.67 4.34
CA SER A 542 36.09 120.56 3.81
C SER A 542 35.25 119.90 4.91
N GLY A 543 33.96 119.71 4.63
CA GLY A 543 32.98 119.27 5.62
C GLY A 543 31.55 119.27 5.07
N VAL A 544 30.63 118.67 5.83
CA VAL A 544 29.20 118.62 5.49
C VAL A 544 28.49 119.83 6.08
N TYR A 545 27.62 120.45 5.27
CA TYR A 545 26.79 121.59 5.62
C TYR A 545 25.34 121.27 5.28
N VAL A 546 24.40 121.88 5.98
CA VAL A 546 22.97 121.64 5.77
C VAL A 546 22.37 122.81 5.02
N TYR A 547 21.62 122.53 3.97
CA TYR A 547 20.89 123.55 3.23
C TYR A 547 19.39 123.49 3.50
N TYR A 548 18.77 124.66 3.44
CA TYR A 548 17.32 124.82 3.39
C TYR A 548 16.97 125.83 2.31
N VAL A 549 16.22 125.38 1.30
CA VAL A 549 15.85 126.19 0.14
C VAL A 549 14.33 126.17 -0.02
N GLU A 550 13.73 127.35 -0.13
CA GLU A 550 12.34 127.51 -0.54
C GLU A 550 12.29 128.03 -1.97
N ILE A 551 11.61 127.28 -2.83
CA ILE A 551 11.38 127.63 -4.24
C ILE A 551 9.97 128.20 -4.37
N LEU A 552 9.86 129.39 -4.96
CA LEU A 552 8.59 130.05 -5.30
C LEU A 552 8.27 129.80 -6.77
N PHE A 553 7.11 129.19 -7.04
CA PHE A 553 6.60 128.96 -8.39
C PHE A 553 5.74 130.15 -8.85
N GLU A 554 5.53 130.29 -10.17
CA GLU A 554 4.66 131.35 -10.74
C GLU A 554 3.22 131.38 -10.18
N ASN A 555 2.71 130.24 -9.73
CA ASN A 555 1.37 130.12 -9.13
C ASN A 555 1.33 130.52 -7.63
N GLU A 556 2.37 131.21 -7.15
CA GLU A 556 2.58 131.62 -5.75
C GLU A 556 2.75 130.48 -4.73
N THR A 557 2.83 129.22 -5.18
CA THR A 557 3.13 128.09 -4.30
C THR A 557 4.60 128.07 -3.90
N VAL A 558 4.87 127.63 -2.68
CA VAL A 558 6.23 127.50 -2.15
C VAL A 558 6.48 126.04 -1.75
N LYS A 559 7.54 125.44 -2.28
CA LYS A 559 8.04 124.13 -1.82
C LYS A 559 9.39 124.32 -1.13
N SER A 560 9.53 123.70 0.03
CA SER A 560 10.80 123.64 0.77
C SER A 560 11.56 122.36 0.42
N TYR A 561 12.87 122.49 0.29
CA TYR A 561 13.83 121.43 0.08
C TYR A 561 14.94 121.57 1.12
N SER A 562 15.35 120.45 1.68
CA SER A 562 16.46 120.42 2.65
C SER A 562 17.29 119.18 2.43
N GLY A 563 18.57 119.29 2.71
CA GLY A 563 19.52 118.20 2.58
C GLY A 563 20.89 118.65 3.06
N ASP A 564 21.88 117.83 2.78
CA ASP A 564 23.27 118.11 3.07
C ASP A 564 24.08 118.32 1.79
N VAL A 565 25.12 119.16 1.92
CA VAL A 565 26.09 119.43 0.86
C VAL A 565 27.50 119.36 1.46
N PHE A 566 28.41 118.71 0.75
CA PHE A 566 29.80 118.60 1.13
C PHE A 566 30.67 119.66 0.44
N ILE A 567 31.49 120.38 1.20
CA ILE A 567 32.60 121.18 0.67
C ILE A 567 33.80 120.25 0.43
N ALA A 568 34.29 120.22 -0.81
CA ALA A 568 35.53 119.54 -1.19
C ALA A 568 36.58 120.58 -1.62
N ASN A 569 37.33 121.15 -0.64
CA ASN A 569 38.50 122.00 -0.91
C ASN A 569 39.73 121.22 -1.35
#